data_AF-A0A380JCW8-F1
#
_entry.id   AF-A0A380JCW8-F1
#
_cell.length_a   1.000
_cell.length_b   1.000
_cell.length_c   1.000
_cell.angle_alpha   90.00
_cell.angle_beta   90.00
_cell.angle_gamma   90.00
#
_symmetry.space_group_name_H-M   'P 1'
#
loop_
_entity.id
_entity.type
_entity.pdbx_description
1 polymer ?
#
loop_
_entity_poly.entity_id
_entity_poly.type
_entity_poly.pdbx_seq_one_letter_code
_entity_poly.pdbx_strand_id
1 'polypeptide(L)' 'MLKLVATKQFKKDLKEIRKRGLALDKLESLIALLQAEDVLPQSYRDHALVGVFENVKSNQTVS' A
#
# COMPACT_ATOMS: atom_id res chain seq x y z
N MET A 1 3.91 -10.02 11.57
CA MET A 1 4.64 -9.52 10.39
C MET A 1 4.03 -10.12 9.14
N LEU A 2 3.37 -9.29 8.33
CA LEU A 2 2.64 -9.74 7.15
C LEU A 2 3.58 -10.10 6.00
N LYS A 3 3.22 -11.18 5.28
CA LYS A 3 3.93 -11.59 4.06
C LYS A 3 3.49 -10.71 2.89
N LEU A 4 4.42 -9.97 2.32
CA LEU A 4 4.16 -9.17 1.12
C LEU A 4 3.89 -10.07 -0.08
N VAL A 5 2.68 -9.97 -0.65
CA VAL A 5 2.30 -10.67 -1.88
C VAL A 5 2.10 -9.63 -2.99
N ALA A 6 3.10 -9.50 -3.86
CA ALA A 6 3.06 -8.58 -4.99
C ALA A 6 2.29 -9.18 -6.18
N THR A 7 1.13 -8.60 -6.50
CA THR A 7 0.34 -8.99 -7.68
C THR A 7 1.04 -8.63 -8.98
N LYS A 8 0.61 -9.23 -10.11
CA LYS A 8 1.15 -8.89 -11.44
C LYS A 8 0.90 -7.41 -11.78
N GLN A 9 -0.26 -6.87 -11.39
CA GLN A 9 -0.61 -5.46 -11.60
C GLN A 9 0.33 -4.55 -10.80
N PHE A 10 0.49 -4.83 -9.50
CA PHE A 10 1.40 -4.06 -8.63
C PHE A 10 2.83 -3.99 -9.17
N LYS A 11 3.36 -5.11 -9.69
CA LYS A 11 4.69 -5.14 -10.31
C LYS A 11 4.79 -4.28 -11.58
N LYS A 12 3.71 -4.17 -12.37
CA LYS A 12 3.67 -3.28 -13.54
C LYS A 12 3.66 -1.82 -13.10
N ASP A 13 2.82 -1.48 -12.12
CA ASP A 13 2.71 -0.12 -11.59
C ASP A 13 4.05 0.36 -11.01
N LEU A 14 4.74 -0.50 -10.26
CA LEU A 14 6.10 -0.21 -9.77
C LEU A 14 7.11 0.08 -10.90
N LYS A 15 7.05 -0.66 -12.01
CA LYS A 15 7.93 -0.41 -13.16
C LYS A 15 7.61 0.93 -13.81
N GLU A 16 6.34 1.30 -13.92
CA GLU A 16 5.94 2.60 -14.46
C GLU A 16 6.38 3.76 -13.56
N ILE A 17 6.19 3.65 -12.25
CA ILE A 17 6.59 4.68 -11.26
C ILE A 17 8.11 4.91 -11.35
N ARG A 18 8.89 3.82 -11.41
CA ARG A 18 10.35 3.88 -11.63
C ARG A 18 10.72 4.56 -12.94
N LYS A 19 10.02 4.21 -14.03
CA LYS A 19 10.22 4.83 -15.35
C LYS A 19 9.93 6.33 -15.34
N ARG A 20 8.98 6.78 -14.52
CA ARG A 20 8.64 8.20 -14.33
C ARG A 20 9.61 8.94 -13.40
N GLY A 21 10.60 8.27 -12.81
CA GLY A 21 11.59 8.87 -11.92
C GLY A 21 11.03 9.30 -10.56
N LEU A 22 9.90 8.73 -10.15
CA LEU A 22 9.27 9.07 -8.86
C LEU A 22 9.99 8.35 -7.71
N ALA A 23 10.19 9.08 -6.61
CA ALA A 23 10.79 8.53 -5.40
C ALA A 23 9.90 7.45 -4.77
N LEU A 24 10.48 6.26 -4.55
CA LEU A 24 9.79 5.12 -3.95
C LEU A 24 9.91 5.06 -2.43
N ASP A 25 10.72 5.94 -1.82
CA ASP A 25 11.05 5.91 -0.39
C ASP A 25 9.80 5.94 0.50
N LYS A 26 8.79 6.73 0.11
CA LYS A 26 7.50 6.81 0.82
C LYS A 26 6.70 5.52 0.71
N LEU A 27 6.76 4.85 -0.44
CA LEU A 27 6.08 3.58 -0.67
C LEU A 27 6.75 2.46 0.12
N GLU A 28 8.09 2.41 0.12
CA GLU A 28 8.85 1.40 0.85
C GLU A 28 8.64 1.54 2.37
N SER A 29 8.68 2.77 2.88
CA SER A 29 8.38 3.06 4.29
C SER A 29 6.95 2.66 4.68
N LEU A 30 5.99 2.93 3.80
CA LEU A 30 4.59 2.54 4.01
C LEU A 30 4.42 1.01 4.01
N ILE A 31 5.08 0.30 3.09
CA ILE A 31 5.06 -1.18 3.06
C ILE A 31 5.68 -1.74 4.34
N ALA A 32 6.78 -1.18 4.84
CA ALA A 32 7.38 -1.62 6.09
C ALA A 32 6.41 -1.48 7.28
N LEU A 33 5.71 -0.35 7.39
CA LEU A 33 4.66 -0.15 8.41
C LEU A 33 3.53 -1.17 8.29
N LEU A 34 3.03 -1.40 7.07
CA LEU A 34 2.00 -2.40 6.81
C LEU A 34 2.46 -3.82 7.17
N GLN A 35 3.71 -4.17 6.86
CA GLN A 35 4.27 -5.46 7.23
C GLN A 35 4.45 -5.62 8.74
N ALA A 36 4.73 -4.52 9.45
CA ALA A 36 4.83 -4.49 10.91
C ALA A 36 3.45 -4.56 11.61
N GLU A 37 2.35 -4.42 10.87
CA GLU A 37 1.00 -4.28 11.42
C GLU A 37 0.87 -3.03 12.30
N ASP A 38 1.71 -2.02 12.04
CA ASP A 38 1.73 -0.76 12.76
C ASP A 38 0.60 0.16 12.29
N VAL A 39 0.16 1.04 13.21
CA VAL A 39 -0.86 2.05 12.92
C VAL A 39 -0.33 3.06 11.91
N LEU A 40 -1.05 3.23 10.81
CA LEU A 40 -0.71 4.21 9.80
C LEU A 40 -0.94 5.63 10.32
N PRO A 41 0.00 6.56 10.07
CA PRO A 41 -0.22 7.96 10.38
C PRO A 41 -1.47 8.49 9.68
N GLN A 42 -2.23 9.33 10.37
CA GLN A 42 -3.51 9.86 9.88
C GLN A 42 -3.39 10.63 8.55
N SER A 43 -2.19 11.10 8.19
CA SER A 43 -1.86 11.70 6.90
C SER A 43 -2.08 10.78 5.70
N TYR A 44 -1.99 9.46 5.90
CA TYR A 44 -2.25 8.46 4.86
C TYR A 44 -3.74 8.24 4.59
N ARG A 45 -4.62 8.83 5.42
CA ARG A 45 -6.09 8.78 5.30
C ARG A 45 -6.57 7.36 5.04
N ASP A 46 -6.17 6.45 5.92
CA ASP A 46 -6.56 5.06 5.85
C ASP A 46 -8.08 4.94 5.96
N HIS A 47 -8.73 4.37 4.95
CA HIS A 47 -10.18 4.17 4.89
C HIS A 47 -10.46 2.90 4.10
N ALA A 48 -11.60 2.25 4.30
CA ALA A 48 -12.00 1.14 3.45
C ALA A 48 -12.43 1.68 2.06
N LEU A 49 -11.95 1.07 0.98
CA LEU A 49 -12.51 1.35 -0.35
C LEU A 49 -13.94 0.81 -0.41
N VAL A 50 -14.79 1.49 -1.20
CA VAL A 50 -16.20 1.15 -1.40
C VAL A 50 -16.47 0.80 -2.86
N GLY A 51 -17.56 0.07 -3.13
CA GLY A 51 -18.01 -0.28 -4.48
C GLY A 51 -17.21 -1.42 -5.13
N VAL A 52 -16.82 -1.30 -6.40
CA VAL A 52 -16.07 -2.35 -7.13
C VAL A 52 -14.72 -2.69 -6.48
N PHE A 53 -14.22 -1.80 -5.63
CA PHE A 53 -12.97 -1.96 -4.88
C PHE A 53 -13.19 -2.38 -3.43
N GLU A 54 -14.40 -2.76 -3.02
CA GLU A 54 -14.72 -3.12 -1.64
C GLU A 54 -13.93 -4.34 -1.11
N ASN A 55 -13.44 -5.21 -2.01
CA ASN A 55 -12.51 -6.30 -1.68
C ASN A 55 -11.02 -5.92 -1.84
N VAL A 56 -10.74 -4.74 -2.40
CA VAL A 56 -9.41 -4.14 -2.45
C VAL A 56 -9.30 -3.21 -1.26
N LYS A 57 -8.84 -3.73 -0.13
CA LYS A 57 -8.65 -2.90 1.06
C LYS A 57 -7.56 -1.86 0.77
N SER A 58 -7.91 -0.57 0.59
CA SER A 58 -7.02 0.48 1.08
C SER A 58 -6.94 0.29 2.58
N ASN A 59 -5.73 0.39 3.08
CA ASN A 59 -5.28 -0.34 4.25
C ASN A 59 -6.27 -0.21 5.42
N GLN A 60 -6.46 -1.31 6.12
CA GLN A 60 -7.50 -1.41 7.13
C GLN A 60 -6.81 -1.57 8.47
N THR A 61 -6.97 -0.55 9.31
CA THR A 61 -6.67 -0.60 10.74
C THR A 61 -7.61 -1.64 11.37
N VAL A 62 -7.04 -2.69 11.97
CA VAL A 62 -7.75 -3.62 12.84
C VAL A 62 -7.76 -2.96 14.22
N SER A 63 -8.96 -2.62 14.72
CA SER A 63 -9.17 -2.26 16.13
C SER A 63 -9.04 -3.49 17.02
#